data_AF-A0A7K4WZR3-F1
#
_entry.id   AF-A0A7K4WZR3-F1
#
_cell.length_a   1.000
_cell.length_b   1.000
_cell.length_c   1.000
_cell.angle_alpha   90.00
_cell.angle_beta   90.00
_cell.angle_gamma   90.00
#
_symmetry.space_group_name_H-M   'P 1'
#
loop_
_entity.id
_entity.type
_entity.pdbx_description
1 polymer ?
#
loop_
_entity_poly.entity_id
_entity_poly.type
_entity_poly.pdbx_seq_one_letter_code
_entity_poly.pdbx_strand_id
1 'polypeptide(L)'
;ATFKGWLDIMYAAVDSRKIDEQPEFEARLYMYIYFVVFIIFGSFFMLNLFIGVVISNFNQQRKKISGKDLFLTEEQKKYYNALKKLGSKKPQKSIPRPSNAFLGLLFDVVEHKAFDIIIVIFICLNLFVMMAENNQEGTKEVLNQISYFFMAVFTVECVIKILALRQHYFKSGWNLFDFSVVILSIFSVGVFEAFQRFFSPTLLRTVRLVRIGRILRLVRKARGIRTLLYVTISFLIVVNMYIAVILENFNVATEESTDPLCEDDFDMFYETWGKFDPLATEFIDYSALSDFADALAEPLRIPKPNNIQLISMDLPLVSGDKIHCLDILLAFSKRVLGECGDFDRLKLLIEEKFVVANPSKNSHRPISSTLKRKQEEVSAVIIQRAFRRYLIQRSFQTTSFLCRHRHNSAVFGEKIQEKQRLIVSMLNERSGRKINKSQPVSSTSLPLLYDATAK
;
A
#
# COMPACT_ATOMS: atom_id res chain seq x y z
N ALA A 1 -13.45 11.75 31.82
CA ALA A 1 -12.70 11.45 30.59
C ALA A 1 -11.19 11.62 30.76
N THR A 2 -10.69 12.74 31.30
CA THR A 2 -9.25 13.01 31.45
C THR A 2 -8.59 12.40 32.69
N PHE A 3 -9.35 11.66 33.51
CA PHE A 3 -8.93 11.04 34.78
C PHE A 3 -8.35 12.01 35.84
N LYS A 4 -8.59 13.33 35.72
CA LYS A 4 -8.23 14.33 36.74
C LYS A 4 -9.47 14.74 37.53
N GLY A 5 -9.38 14.74 38.86
CA GLY A 5 -10.49 15.10 39.76
C GLY A 5 -11.69 14.17 39.72
N TRP A 6 -11.57 13.00 39.07
CA TRP A 6 -12.69 12.06 38.91
C TRP A 6 -13.01 11.29 40.20
N LEU A 7 -12.04 11.13 41.10
CA LEU A 7 -12.21 10.43 42.37
C LEU A 7 -13.20 11.17 43.28
N ASP A 8 -13.07 12.50 43.42
CA ASP A 8 -13.96 13.31 44.26
C ASP A 8 -15.41 13.25 43.76
N ILE A 9 -15.60 13.28 42.43
CA ILE A 9 -16.91 13.17 41.78
C ILE A 9 -17.49 11.77 41.96
N MET A 10 -16.65 10.74 41.86
CA MET A 10 -17.05 9.36 42.03
C MET A 10 -17.45 9.08 43.49
N TYR A 11 -16.67 9.53 44.47
CA TYR A 11 -17.01 9.41 45.88
C TYR A 11 -18.29 10.16 46.21
N ALA A 12 -18.47 11.40 45.73
CA ALA A 12 -19.71 12.14 45.91
C ALA A 12 -20.94 11.42 45.29
N ALA A 13 -20.76 10.74 44.16
CA ALA A 13 -21.83 9.98 43.52
C ALA A 13 -22.16 8.68 44.26
N VAL A 14 -21.15 7.98 44.77
CA VAL A 14 -21.31 6.71 45.51
C VAL A 14 -21.86 6.94 46.92
N ASP A 15 -21.51 8.07 47.55
CA ASP A 15 -22.02 8.46 48.88
C ASP A 15 -23.40 9.14 48.82
N SER A 16 -23.92 9.40 47.60
CA SER A 16 -25.17 10.14 47.40
C SER A 16 -26.41 9.37 47.86
N ARG A 17 -27.36 10.07 48.50
CA ARG A 17 -28.64 9.51 48.97
C ARG A 17 -29.83 10.20 48.30
N LYS A 18 -30.86 10.60 49.03
CA LYS A 18 -31.95 11.41 48.46
C LYS A 18 -31.59 12.90 48.50
N ILE A 19 -32.38 13.71 47.79
CA ILE A 19 -32.28 15.16 47.84
C ILE A 19 -32.53 15.59 49.29
N ASP A 20 -31.72 16.52 49.79
CA ASP A 20 -31.72 17.04 51.17
C ASP A 20 -31.29 16.08 52.30
N GLU A 21 -30.70 14.92 51.97
CA GLU A 21 -30.06 14.02 52.95
C GLU A 21 -28.53 14.16 52.95
N GLN A 22 -27.91 14.11 54.14
CA GLN A 22 -26.45 14.09 54.27
C GLN A 22 -25.86 12.85 53.58
N PRO A 23 -24.75 12.94 52.82
CA PRO A 23 -24.10 11.77 52.24
C PRO A 23 -23.65 10.77 53.31
N GLU A 24 -23.77 9.47 53.01
CA GLU A 24 -23.24 8.39 53.85
C GLU A 24 -22.23 7.58 53.04
N PHE A 25 -21.17 7.15 53.72
CA PHE A 25 -20.10 6.40 53.09
C PHE A 25 -20.64 5.15 52.38
N GLU A 26 -20.41 5.08 51.07
CA GLU A 26 -20.74 3.94 50.22
C GLU A 26 -22.24 3.55 50.17
N ALA A 27 -23.14 4.51 50.36
CA ALA A 27 -24.59 4.28 50.35
C ALA A 27 -25.15 3.73 49.00
N ARG A 28 -24.53 4.06 47.85
CA ARG A 28 -24.94 3.60 46.50
C ARG A 28 -23.77 2.99 45.72
N LEU A 29 -23.31 1.81 46.14
CA LEU A 29 -22.19 1.10 45.50
C LEU A 29 -22.35 0.90 43.97
N TYR A 30 -23.58 0.72 43.47
CA TYR A 30 -23.82 0.49 42.04
C TYR A 30 -23.45 1.69 41.15
N MET A 31 -23.26 2.89 41.71
CA MET A 31 -22.84 4.07 40.95
C MET A 31 -21.43 3.91 40.35
N TYR A 32 -20.57 3.03 40.89
CA TYR A 32 -19.30 2.68 40.25
C TYR A 32 -19.48 2.15 38.82
N ILE A 33 -20.55 1.38 38.57
CA ILE A 33 -20.85 0.79 37.26
C ILE A 33 -21.05 1.90 36.21
N TYR A 34 -21.71 3.00 36.57
CA TYR A 34 -21.89 4.14 35.69
C TYR A 34 -20.55 4.72 35.22
N PHE A 35 -19.60 4.93 36.13
CA PHE A 35 -18.28 5.46 35.77
C PHE A 35 -17.48 4.48 34.91
N VAL A 36 -17.56 3.16 35.18
CA VAL A 36 -16.91 2.13 34.35
C VAL A 36 -17.45 2.16 32.91
N VAL A 37 -18.78 2.16 32.75
CA VAL A 37 -19.43 2.23 31.43
C VAL A 37 -19.06 3.54 30.72
N PHE A 38 -19.09 4.67 31.42
CA PHE A 38 -18.71 5.97 30.86
C PHE A 38 -17.23 6.04 30.45
N ILE A 39 -16.33 5.39 31.19
CA ILE A 39 -14.90 5.34 30.81
C ILE A 39 -14.71 4.50 29.54
N ILE A 40 -15.36 3.32 29.46
CA ILE A 40 -15.25 2.43 28.29
C ILE A 40 -15.85 3.09 27.04
N PHE A 41 -17.09 3.57 27.10
CA PHE A 41 -17.76 4.11 25.92
C PHE A 41 -17.48 5.60 25.68
N GLY A 42 -17.44 6.41 26.74
CA GLY A 42 -17.26 7.85 26.60
C GLY A 42 -15.80 8.27 26.41
N SER A 43 -14.85 7.57 27.06
CA SER A 43 -13.44 7.97 27.03
C SER A 43 -12.62 7.12 26.06
N PHE A 44 -12.70 5.79 26.14
CA PHE A 44 -11.89 4.91 25.31
C PHE A 44 -12.32 4.92 23.84
N PHE A 45 -13.62 4.79 23.55
CA PHE A 45 -14.12 4.84 22.17
C PHE A 45 -13.88 6.20 21.49
N MET A 46 -14.21 7.31 22.17
CA MET A 46 -14.01 8.66 21.61
C MET A 46 -12.54 8.99 21.36
N LEU A 47 -11.64 8.58 22.25
CA LEU A 47 -10.20 8.78 22.08
C LEU A 47 -9.67 7.95 20.91
N ASN A 48 -10.09 6.68 20.80
CA ASN A 48 -9.68 5.82 19.68
C ASN A 48 -10.20 6.33 18.33
N LEU A 49 -11.46 6.82 18.28
CA LEU A 49 -12.01 7.44 17.08
C LEU A 49 -11.20 8.69 16.67
N PHE A 50 -10.89 9.56 17.64
CA PHE A 50 -10.09 10.75 17.38
C PHE A 50 -8.70 10.41 16.84
N ILE A 51 -8.00 9.45 17.48
CA ILE A 51 -6.69 8.98 17.01
C ILE A 51 -6.79 8.39 15.60
N GLY A 52 -7.81 7.58 15.32
CA GLY A 52 -8.03 6.99 14.00
C GLY A 52 -8.20 8.06 12.91
N VAL A 53 -9.02 9.08 13.17
CA VAL A 53 -9.23 10.20 12.23
C VAL A 53 -7.95 11.00 12.03
N VAL A 54 -7.21 11.31 13.09
CA VAL A 54 -5.95 12.07 13.01
C VAL A 54 -4.90 11.30 12.22
N ILE A 55 -4.72 10.00 12.49
CA ILE A 55 -3.77 9.16 11.76
C ILE A 55 -4.16 9.05 10.29
N SER A 56 -5.44 8.82 9.99
CA SER A 56 -5.95 8.75 8.62
C SER A 56 -5.69 10.06 7.86
N ASN A 57 -5.99 11.20 8.48
CA ASN A 57 -5.73 12.52 7.89
C ASN A 57 -4.23 12.76 7.69
N PHE A 58 -3.41 12.43 8.68
CA PHE A 58 -1.95 12.59 8.58
C PHE A 58 -1.34 11.69 7.51
N ASN A 59 -1.82 10.45 7.37
CA ASN A 59 -1.42 9.55 6.29
C ASN A 59 -1.83 10.10 4.92
N GLN A 60 -3.04 10.67 4.80
CA GLN A 60 -3.49 11.32 3.57
C GLN A 60 -2.66 12.55 3.22
N GLN A 61 -2.34 13.40 4.20
CA GLN A 61 -1.47 14.57 4.02
C GLN A 61 -0.05 14.16 3.66
N ARG A 62 0.49 13.13 4.31
CA ARG A 62 1.81 12.58 4.00
C ARG A 62 1.86 12.05 2.57
N LYS A 63 0.82 11.36 2.08
CA LYS A 63 0.71 10.95 0.67
C LYS A 63 0.69 12.17 -0.28
N LYS A 64 -0.02 13.25 0.04
CA LYS A 64 -0.07 14.49 -0.76
C LYS A 64 1.25 15.27 -0.78
N ILE A 65 1.90 15.46 0.37
CA ILE A 65 3.20 16.15 0.50
C ILE A 65 4.31 15.32 -0.15
N SER A 66 4.19 14.00 -0.09
CA SER A 66 5.05 13.04 -0.77
C SER A 66 4.72 12.89 -2.27
N GLY A 67 4.17 13.92 -2.92
CA GLY A 67 3.84 13.94 -4.35
C GLY A 67 5.03 13.75 -5.31
N LYS A 68 6.26 13.58 -4.80
CA LYS A 68 7.45 13.15 -5.56
C LYS A 68 7.77 11.66 -5.46
N ASP A 69 7.17 10.93 -4.52
CA ASP A 69 7.40 9.49 -4.31
C ASP A 69 6.21 8.63 -4.77
N LEU A 70 5.23 9.22 -5.51
CA LEU A 70 4.03 8.52 -5.98
C LEU A 70 4.31 7.39 -7.00
N PHE A 71 5.57 7.25 -7.42
CA PHE A 71 6.03 6.36 -8.50
C PHE A 71 6.94 5.22 -8.02
N LEU A 72 7.15 5.07 -6.71
CA LEU A 72 8.03 4.04 -6.15
C LEU A 72 7.21 3.10 -5.27
N THR A 73 7.25 1.80 -5.58
CA THR A 73 6.69 0.78 -4.69
C THR A 73 7.37 0.83 -3.32
N GLU A 74 6.69 0.37 -2.26
CA GLU A 74 7.24 0.34 -0.88
C GLU A 74 8.63 -0.34 -0.83
N GLU A 75 8.83 -1.38 -1.64
CA GLU A 75 10.13 -2.06 -1.79
C GLU A 75 11.20 -1.20 -2.48
N GLN A 76 10.86 -0.54 -3.59
CA GLN A 76 11.77 0.37 -4.29
C GLN A 76 12.15 1.57 -3.43
N LYS A 77 11.22 2.06 -2.60
CA LYS A 77 11.48 3.13 -1.62
C LYS A 77 12.44 2.67 -0.53
N LYS A 78 12.33 1.44 -0.06
CA LYS A 78 13.26 0.84 0.91
C LYS A 78 14.66 0.70 0.31
N TYR A 79 14.76 0.22 -0.93
CA TYR A 79 16.01 0.10 -1.67
C TYR A 79 16.66 1.46 -1.96
N TYR A 80 15.90 2.45 -2.44
CA TYR A 80 16.37 3.81 -2.69
C TYR A 80 16.88 4.50 -1.43
N ASN A 81 16.16 4.36 -0.30
CA ASN A 81 16.59 4.92 0.97
C ASN A 81 17.83 4.21 1.54
N ALA A 82 17.97 2.91 1.30
CA ALA A 82 19.18 2.16 1.65
C ALA A 82 20.39 2.65 0.83
N LEU A 83 20.25 2.76 -0.49
CA LEU A 83 21.26 3.30 -1.41
C LEU A 83 21.68 4.74 -1.06
N LYS A 84 20.71 5.61 -0.77
CA LYS A 84 20.97 7.00 -0.35
C LYS A 84 21.76 7.06 0.97
N LYS A 85 21.48 6.15 1.93
CA LYS A 85 22.22 6.04 3.19
C LYS A 85 23.63 5.47 3.01
N LEU A 86 23.81 4.52 2.09
CA LEU A 86 25.11 3.94 1.72
C LEU A 86 26.01 4.98 1.05
N GLY A 87 25.48 5.75 0.09
CA GLY A 87 26.22 6.82 -0.59
C GLY A 87 26.59 8.03 0.29
N SER A 88 25.95 8.16 1.45
CA SER A 88 26.16 9.29 2.38
C SER A 88 27.19 9.02 3.48
N LYS A 89 27.62 7.76 3.68
CA LYS A 89 28.60 7.42 4.73
C LYS A 89 30.03 7.56 4.21
N LYS A 90 30.62 8.74 4.42
CA LYS A 90 32.06 8.94 4.23
C LYS A 90 32.83 8.33 5.42
N PRO A 91 33.94 7.61 5.19
CA PRO A 91 34.79 7.12 6.26
C PRO A 91 35.33 8.31 7.06
N GLN A 92 35.23 8.22 8.39
CA GLN A 92 35.63 9.29 9.28
C GLN A 92 37.16 9.25 9.41
N LYS A 93 37.86 10.23 8.83
CA LYS A 93 39.33 10.33 8.92
C LYS A 93 39.74 10.54 10.39
N SER A 94 40.76 9.80 10.84
CA SER A 94 41.39 10.01 12.14
C SER A 94 42.07 11.39 12.20
N ILE A 95 42.21 11.93 13.41
CA ILE A 95 42.79 13.25 13.64
C ILE A 95 44.31 13.11 13.49
N PRO A 96 44.99 13.93 12.66
CA PRO A 96 46.43 13.83 12.47
C PRO A 96 47.20 14.27 13.73
N ARG A 97 48.25 13.54 14.07
CA ARG A 97 49.15 13.85 15.19
C ARG A 97 49.91 15.17 14.91
N PRO A 98 50.02 16.09 15.88
CA PRO A 98 50.76 17.33 15.70
C PRO A 98 52.28 17.08 15.56
N SER A 99 52.97 17.94 14.82
CA SER A 99 54.40 17.82 14.49
C SER A 99 55.34 18.10 15.67
N ASN A 100 54.90 18.89 16.65
CA ASN A 100 55.74 19.31 17.78
C ASN A 100 55.80 18.21 18.85
N ALA A 101 56.99 17.88 19.36
CA ALA A 101 57.19 16.79 20.32
C ALA A 101 56.33 16.94 21.60
N PHE A 102 56.28 18.15 22.18
CA PHE A 102 55.45 18.43 23.36
C PHE A 102 53.95 18.28 23.08
N LEU A 103 53.50 18.76 21.92
CA LEU A 103 52.09 18.68 21.52
C LEU A 103 51.69 17.24 21.14
N GLY A 104 52.65 16.48 20.58
CA GLY A 104 52.53 15.05 20.34
C GLY A 104 52.37 14.27 21.64
N LEU A 105 53.16 14.58 22.67
CA LEU A 105 53.01 13.97 23.99
C LEU A 105 51.64 14.26 24.61
N LEU A 106 51.15 15.50 24.54
CA LEU A 106 49.79 15.84 25.00
C LEU A 106 48.71 15.08 24.22
N PHE A 107 48.88 14.93 22.91
CA PHE A 107 47.98 14.15 22.06
C PHE A 107 47.98 12.68 22.46
N ASP A 108 49.15 12.09 22.66
CA ASP A 108 49.31 10.69 23.06
C ASP A 108 48.69 10.45 24.47
N VAL A 109 48.81 11.41 25.40
CA VAL A 109 48.16 11.35 26.72
C VAL A 109 46.62 11.41 26.60
N VAL A 110 46.08 12.30 25.77
CA VAL A 110 44.63 12.46 25.59
C VAL A 110 44.01 11.25 24.87
N GLU A 111 44.74 10.64 23.95
CA GLU A 111 44.28 9.44 23.22
C GLU A 111 44.36 8.18 24.08
N HIS A 112 45.20 8.18 25.12
CA HIS A 112 45.36 7.02 25.98
C HIS A 112 44.09 6.73 26.81
N LYS A 113 43.63 5.47 26.80
CA LYS A 113 42.40 5.03 27.51
C LYS A 113 42.43 5.32 29.02
N ALA A 114 43.61 5.33 29.65
CA ALA A 114 43.73 5.62 31.07
C ALA A 114 43.32 7.05 31.43
N PHE A 115 43.62 8.03 30.55
CA PHE A 115 43.22 9.42 30.77
C PHE A 115 41.69 9.53 30.85
N ASP A 116 40.98 8.87 29.93
CA ASP A 116 39.53 8.79 29.95
C ASP A 116 38.97 8.12 31.21
N ILE A 117 39.61 7.06 31.73
CA ILE A 117 39.19 6.35 32.94
C ILE A 117 39.38 7.25 34.18
N ILE A 118 40.52 7.93 34.29
CA ILE A 118 40.83 8.84 35.40
C ILE A 118 39.81 9.98 35.48
N ILE A 119 39.47 10.59 34.34
CA ILE A 119 38.46 11.65 34.29
C ILE A 119 37.08 11.12 34.73
N VAL A 120 36.70 9.91 34.32
CA VAL A 120 35.43 9.30 34.76
C VAL A 120 35.42 9.06 36.27
N ILE A 121 36.52 8.59 36.86
CA ILE A 121 36.64 8.42 38.32
C ILE A 121 36.43 9.76 39.02
N PHE A 122 37.05 10.84 38.55
CA PHE A 122 36.86 12.18 39.12
C PHE A 122 35.43 12.70 38.96
N ILE A 123 34.74 12.40 37.84
CA ILE A 123 33.32 12.73 37.66
C ILE A 123 32.46 11.99 38.70
N CYS A 124 32.71 10.69 38.91
CA CYS A 124 31.98 9.88 39.89
C CYS A 124 32.24 10.34 41.33
N LEU A 125 33.50 10.65 41.68
CA LEU A 125 33.84 11.19 42.99
C LEU A 125 33.19 12.57 43.20
N ASN A 126 33.16 13.43 42.18
CA ASN A 126 32.47 14.70 42.28
C ASN A 126 30.97 14.55 42.50
N LEU A 127 30.33 13.55 41.87
CA LEU A 127 28.93 13.22 42.09
C LEU A 127 28.67 12.78 43.53
N PHE A 128 29.53 11.92 44.08
CA PHE A 128 29.40 11.46 45.46
C PHE A 128 29.51 12.63 46.45
N VAL A 129 30.45 13.54 46.21
CA VAL A 129 30.62 14.76 47.02
C VAL A 129 29.38 15.66 46.96
N MET A 130 28.69 15.76 45.81
CA MET A 130 27.44 16.51 45.70
C MET A 130 26.25 15.84 46.41
N MET A 131 26.21 14.50 46.43
CA MET A 131 25.21 13.76 47.19
C MET A 131 25.41 13.91 48.71
N ALA A 132 26.65 14.14 49.15
CA ALA A 132 27.01 14.35 50.56
C ALA A 132 26.75 15.79 51.05
N GLU A 133 26.21 16.69 50.22
CA GLU A 133 25.90 18.07 50.60
C GLU A 133 24.76 18.09 51.63
N ASN A 134 25.10 18.31 52.91
CA ASN A 134 24.14 18.45 54.01
C ASN A 134 24.12 19.90 54.53
N ASN A 135 23.03 20.30 55.20
CA ASN A 135 22.82 21.67 55.67
C ASN A 135 23.73 22.10 56.85
N GLN A 136 24.55 21.20 57.40
CA GLN A 136 25.50 21.51 58.48
C GLN A 136 26.58 22.50 58.02
N GLU A 137 26.85 23.53 58.83
CA GLU A 137 27.74 24.63 58.45
C GLU A 137 29.23 24.25 58.43
N GLY A 138 29.67 23.36 59.32
CA GLY A 138 31.06 22.91 59.40
C GLY A 138 31.55 22.11 58.18
N THR A 139 30.65 21.42 57.47
CA THR A 139 30.99 20.62 56.29
C THR A 139 31.04 21.44 55.01
N LYS A 140 30.42 22.63 54.98
CA LYS A 140 30.29 23.46 53.76
C LYS A 140 31.63 23.99 53.27
N GLU A 141 32.52 24.40 54.17
CA GLU A 141 33.83 24.94 53.79
C GLU A 141 34.71 23.88 53.13
N VAL A 142 34.79 22.69 53.75
CA VAL A 142 35.53 21.55 53.18
C VAL A 142 34.93 21.12 51.84
N LEU A 143 33.60 21.08 51.71
CA LEU A 143 32.92 20.72 50.46
C LEU A 143 33.16 21.74 49.34
N ASN A 144 33.28 23.03 49.69
CA ASN A 144 33.65 24.09 48.77
C ASN A 144 35.09 23.94 48.28
N GLN A 145 36.06 23.70 49.18
CA GLN A 145 37.46 23.44 48.82
C GLN A 145 37.59 22.23 47.88
N ILE A 146 36.89 21.14 48.19
CA ILE A 146 36.83 19.96 47.31
C ILE A 146 36.20 20.29 45.96
N SER A 147 35.15 21.13 45.94
CA SER A 147 34.50 21.57 44.69
C SER A 147 35.42 22.41 43.81
N TYR A 148 36.27 23.25 44.40
CA TYR A 148 37.32 23.99 43.68
C TYR A 148 38.38 23.06 43.08
N PHE A 149 38.81 22.04 43.84
CA PHE A 149 39.72 21.02 43.33
C PHE A 149 39.18 20.33 42.07
N PHE A 150 37.92 19.85 42.11
CA PHE A 150 37.31 19.23 40.93
C PHE A 150 37.16 20.21 39.74
N MET A 151 36.85 21.48 40.01
CA MET A 151 36.83 22.50 38.96
C MET A 151 38.20 22.68 38.30
N ALA A 152 39.28 22.71 39.09
CA ALA A 152 40.63 22.83 38.57
C ALA A 152 41.00 21.61 37.70
N VAL A 153 40.69 20.39 38.16
CA VAL A 153 40.92 19.16 37.39
C VAL A 153 40.23 19.18 36.03
N PHE A 154 38.94 19.56 35.97
CA PHE A 154 38.20 19.62 34.70
C PHE A 154 38.65 20.78 33.79
N THR A 155 39.12 21.88 34.38
CA THR A 155 39.72 22.99 33.61
C THR A 155 41.02 22.54 32.96
N VAL A 156 41.89 21.87 33.71
CA VAL A 156 43.16 21.31 33.20
C VAL A 156 42.90 20.28 32.11
N GLU A 157 41.95 19.36 32.32
CA GLU A 157 41.50 18.41 31.28
C GLU A 157 41.09 19.13 29.99
N CYS A 158 40.25 20.16 30.11
CA CYS A 158 39.76 20.94 28.98
C CYS A 158 40.91 21.63 28.23
N VAL A 159 41.84 22.25 28.95
CA VAL A 159 43.03 22.90 28.36
C VAL A 159 43.90 21.90 27.64
N ILE A 160 44.21 20.75 28.26
CA ILE A 160 45.00 19.68 27.64
C ILE A 160 44.35 19.19 26.35
N LYS A 161 43.02 18.95 26.34
CA LYS A 161 42.28 18.53 25.15
C LYS A 161 42.25 19.60 24.05
N ILE A 162 42.14 20.88 24.40
CA ILE A 162 42.19 21.99 23.42
C ILE A 162 43.57 22.07 22.78
N LEU A 163 44.65 21.94 23.57
CA LEU A 163 46.02 21.96 23.06
C LEU A 163 46.30 20.75 22.15
N ALA A 164 45.89 19.55 22.57
CA ALA A 164 46.07 18.31 21.82
C ALA A 164 45.26 18.27 20.51
N LEU A 165 43.97 18.61 20.55
CA LEU A 165 43.03 18.41 19.43
C LEU A 165 42.80 19.68 18.58
N ARG A 166 43.19 20.87 19.06
CA ARG A 166 43.11 22.16 18.37
C ARG A 166 41.71 22.40 17.78
N GLN A 167 41.59 22.60 16.46
CA GLN A 167 40.31 22.84 15.79
C GLN A 167 39.38 21.61 15.79
N HIS A 168 39.92 20.39 15.89
CA HIS A 168 39.11 19.17 15.94
C HIS A 168 38.37 19.03 17.28
N TYR A 169 38.83 19.71 18.33
CA TYR A 169 38.13 19.78 19.61
C TYR A 169 36.70 20.30 19.43
N PHE A 170 36.54 21.42 18.72
CA PHE A 170 35.26 22.11 18.52
C PHE A 170 34.34 21.43 17.50
N LYS A 171 34.84 20.49 16.69
CA LYS A 171 34.00 19.68 15.79
C LYS A 171 33.20 18.61 16.54
N SER A 172 33.63 18.22 17.75
CA SER A 172 32.91 17.25 18.58
C SER A 172 31.89 17.97 19.45
N GLY A 173 30.59 17.76 19.19
CA GLY A 173 29.51 18.38 19.97
C GLY A 173 29.58 18.09 21.48
N TRP A 174 30.13 16.94 21.86
CA TRP A 174 30.34 16.59 23.26
C TRP A 174 31.48 17.36 23.93
N ASN A 175 32.59 17.60 23.22
CA ASN A 175 33.69 18.41 23.76
C ASN A 175 33.27 19.89 23.88
N LEU A 176 32.42 20.36 22.96
CA LEU A 176 31.81 21.67 23.03
C LEU A 176 30.89 21.80 24.27
N PHE A 177 30.08 20.78 24.56
CA PHE A 177 29.28 20.73 25.79
C PHE A 177 30.16 20.74 27.05
N ASP A 178 31.20 19.91 27.10
CA ASP A 178 32.13 19.85 28.23
C ASP A 178 32.79 21.21 28.47
N PHE A 179 33.23 21.88 27.40
CA PHE A 179 33.79 23.25 27.42
C PHE A 179 32.80 24.28 27.97
N SER A 180 31.55 24.28 27.50
CA SER A 180 30.50 25.17 28.02
C SER A 180 30.27 24.96 29.52
N VAL A 181 30.25 23.71 29.99
CA VAL A 181 30.09 23.40 31.43
C VAL A 181 31.30 23.87 32.26
N VAL A 182 32.53 23.79 31.73
CA VAL A 182 33.72 24.35 32.39
C VAL A 182 33.63 25.87 32.46
N ILE A 183 33.28 26.55 31.36
CA ILE A 183 33.14 28.02 31.33
C ILE A 183 32.09 28.49 32.32
N LEU A 184 30.89 27.89 32.30
CA LEU A 184 29.83 28.28 33.24
C LEU A 184 30.26 28.02 34.69
N SER A 185 31.05 26.98 34.95
CA SER A 185 31.59 26.71 36.30
C SER A 185 32.61 27.77 36.73
N ILE A 186 33.51 28.20 35.85
CA ILE A 186 34.48 29.27 36.14
C ILE A 186 33.74 30.60 36.33
N PHE A 187 32.79 30.92 35.45
CA PHE A 187 31.96 32.12 35.55
C PHE A 187 31.18 32.15 36.87
N SER A 188 30.62 31.02 37.32
CA SER A 188 29.90 30.94 38.59
C SER A 188 30.73 31.31 39.82
N VAL A 189 32.03 31.07 39.76
CA VAL A 189 33.00 31.34 40.84
C VAL A 189 33.64 32.71 40.68
N GLY A 190 34.12 33.06 39.49
CA GLY A 190 34.85 34.32 39.25
C GLY A 190 33.96 35.57 39.24
N VAL A 191 32.69 35.43 38.85
CA VAL A 191 31.71 36.53 38.89
C VAL A 191 31.22 36.82 40.30
N PHE A 192 31.34 35.83 41.20
CA PHE A 192 30.93 35.97 42.59
C PHE A 192 31.78 36.99 43.36
N GLU A 193 33.00 37.31 42.94
CA GLU A 193 33.80 38.37 43.58
C GLU A 193 33.60 39.75 42.93
N ALA A 194 33.41 39.81 41.61
CA ALA A 194 33.35 41.08 40.87
C ALA A 194 31.93 41.69 40.77
N PHE A 195 30.86 40.89 40.81
CA PHE A 195 29.49 41.34 40.48
C PHE A 195 28.44 40.99 41.54
N GLN A 196 28.81 40.85 42.83
CA GLN A 196 27.85 40.57 43.92
C GLN A 196 26.66 41.55 43.96
N ARG A 197 26.86 42.78 43.47
CA ARG A 197 25.85 43.84 43.45
C ARG A 197 24.87 43.76 42.27
N PHE A 198 25.20 43.04 41.19
CA PHE A 198 24.40 43.04 39.95
C PHE A 198 23.49 41.81 39.81
N PHE A 199 23.77 40.70 40.51
CA PHE A 199 23.01 39.46 40.36
C PHE A 199 22.05 39.22 41.53
N SER A 200 20.79 38.90 41.22
CA SER A 200 19.78 38.58 42.22
C SER A 200 20.10 37.25 42.94
N PRO A 201 19.72 37.11 44.23
CA PRO A 201 19.95 35.88 44.98
C PRO A 201 19.28 34.64 44.35
N THR A 202 18.24 34.83 43.54
CA THR A 202 17.59 33.75 42.78
C THR A 202 18.47 33.23 41.65
N LEU A 203 19.18 34.10 40.93
CA LEU A 203 20.13 33.67 39.89
C LEU A 203 21.28 32.86 40.50
N LEU A 204 21.76 33.23 41.69
CA LEU A 204 22.78 32.48 42.42
C LEU A 204 22.31 31.06 42.80
N ARG A 205 21.03 30.88 43.10
CA ARG A 205 20.43 29.55 43.33
C ARG A 205 20.37 28.74 42.03
N THR A 206 19.95 29.36 40.93
CA THR A 206 19.89 28.70 39.62
C THR A 206 21.27 28.30 39.08
N VAL A 207 22.29 29.10 39.33
CA VAL A 207 23.68 28.81 38.91
C VAL A 207 24.23 27.55 39.59
N ARG A 208 23.75 27.20 40.80
CA ARG A 208 24.11 25.92 41.44
C ARG A 208 23.62 24.71 40.62
N LEU A 209 22.58 24.84 39.79
CA LEU A 209 22.10 23.76 38.91
C LEU A 209 23.07 23.45 37.76
N VAL A 210 23.98 24.36 37.40
CA VAL A 210 25.04 24.09 36.41
C VAL A 210 25.89 22.88 36.84
N ARG A 211 26.00 22.64 38.15
CA ARG A 211 26.68 21.49 38.74
C ARG A 211 26.03 20.15 38.32
N ILE A 212 24.72 20.12 38.05
CA ILE A 212 24.00 18.95 37.54
C ILE A 212 24.47 18.57 36.13
N GLY A 213 24.93 19.56 35.34
CA GLY A 213 25.53 19.33 34.02
C GLY A 213 26.75 18.39 34.05
N ARG A 214 27.38 18.21 35.21
CA ARG A 214 28.50 17.28 35.43
C ARG A 214 28.04 15.82 35.37
N ILE A 215 26.84 15.51 35.85
CA ILE A 215 26.24 14.16 35.78
C ILE A 215 25.97 13.78 34.33
N LEU A 216 25.57 14.74 33.50
CA LEU A 216 25.35 14.53 32.06
C LEU A 216 26.63 14.14 31.32
N ARG A 217 27.82 14.46 31.84
CA ARG A 217 29.10 14.02 31.28
C ARG A 217 29.29 12.50 31.38
N LEU A 218 28.71 11.85 32.41
CA LEU A 218 28.76 10.40 32.60
C LEU A 218 27.93 9.66 31.53
N VAL A 219 26.84 10.27 31.06
CA VAL A 219 25.95 9.72 30.02
C VAL A 219 26.69 9.45 28.71
N ARG A 220 27.68 10.28 28.36
CA ARG A 220 28.53 10.09 27.17
C ARG A 220 29.38 8.81 27.26
N LYS A 221 29.87 8.46 28.44
CA LYS A 221 30.77 7.32 28.67
C LYS A 221 30.02 6.02 28.97
N ALA A 222 28.81 6.10 29.51
CA ALA A 222 27.93 4.97 29.75
C ALA A 222 27.41 4.37 28.43
N ARG A 223 28.20 3.49 27.81
CA ARG A 223 27.77 2.67 26.66
C ARG A 223 26.49 1.90 26.98
N GLY A 224 26.36 1.38 28.20
CA GLY A 224 25.16 0.68 28.67
C GLY A 224 23.88 1.52 28.59
N ILE A 225 23.91 2.81 28.94
CA ILE A 225 22.72 3.68 28.85
C ILE A 225 22.33 3.92 27.39
N ARG A 226 23.31 4.12 26.49
CA ARG A 226 23.04 4.25 25.06
C ARG A 226 22.50 2.95 24.45
N THR A 227 23.05 1.81 24.84
CA THR A 227 22.55 0.49 24.42
C THR A 227 21.15 0.22 24.98
N LEU A 228 20.88 0.56 26.24
CA LEU A 228 19.55 0.43 26.84
C LEU A 228 18.55 1.30 26.10
N LEU A 229 18.82 2.61 25.94
CA LEU A 229 17.96 3.51 25.17
C LEU A 229 17.73 3.01 23.74
N TYR A 230 18.78 2.50 23.08
CA TYR A 230 18.66 1.91 21.76
C TYR A 230 17.75 0.67 21.78
N VAL A 231 17.94 -0.25 22.72
CA VAL A 231 17.10 -1.45 22.87
C VAL A 231 15.64 -1.08 23.15
N THR A 232 15.38 -0.12 24.05
CA THR A 232 14.02 0.32 24.37
C THR A 232 13.35 0.99 23.17
N ILE A 233 14.05 1.87 22.45
CA ILE A 233 13.53 2.54 21.25
C ILE A 233 13.30 1.52 20.12
N SER A 234 14.26 0.61 19.89
CA SER A 234 14.13 -0.45 18.90
C SER A 234 12.97 -1.38 19.21
N PHE A 235 12.77 -1.76 20.48
CA PHE A 235 11.64 -2.56 20.92
C PHE A 235 10.30 -1.88 20.61
N LEU A 236 10.16 -0.59 20.96
CA LEU A 236 8.95 0.18 20.66
C LEU A 236 8.68 0.27 19.15
N ILE A 237 9.72 0.46 18.34
CA ILE A 237 9.59 0.49 16.86
C ILE A 237 9.13 -0.87 16.33
N VAL A 238 9.73 -1.98 16.81
CA VAL A 238 9.39 -3.33 16.37
C VAL A 238 7.95 -3.67 16.73
N VAL A 239 7.51 -3.37 17.96
CA VAL A 239 6.12 -3.60 18.38
C VAL A 239 5.14 -2.81 17.52
N ASN A 240 5.41 -1.52 17.29
CA ASN A 240 4.57 -0.68 16.43
C ASN A 240 4.53 -1.17 14.98
N MET A 241 5.64 -1.70 14.45
CA MET A 241 5.70 -2.31 13.12
C MET A 241 4.86 -3.59 13.07
N TYR A 242 4.94 -4.47 14.07
CA TYR A 242 4.14 -5.69 14.13
C TYR A 242 2.64 -5.39 14.18
N ILE A 243 2.22 -4.43 15.00
CA ILE A 243 0.83 -3.98 15.05
C ILE A 243 0.37 -3.48 13.67
N ALA A 244 1.21 -2.70 12.98
CA ALA A 244 0.89 -2.23 11.64
C ALA A 244 0.76 -3.37 10.61
N VAL A 245 1.66 -4.35 10.62
CA VAL A 245 1.59 -5.52 9.72
C VAL A 245 0.35 -6.36 9.99
N ILE A 246 0.02 -6.58 11.26
CA ILE A 246 -1.19 -7.33 11.64
C ILE A 246 -2.44 -6.57 11.18
N LEU A 247 -2.51 -5.26 11.41
CA LEU A 247 -3.63 -4.44 10.94
C LEU A 247 -3.74 -4.42 9.42
N GLU A 248 -2.62 -4.32 8.70
CA GLU A 248 -2.62 -4.38 7.23
C GLU A 248 -3.10 -5.74 6.75
N ASN A 249 -2.66 -6.84 7.37
CA ASN A 249 -3.11 -8.18 7.01
C ASN A 249 -4.61 -8.36 7.28
N PHE A 250 -5.13 -7.84 8.39
CA PHE A 250 -6.57 -7.80 8.64
C PHE A 250 -7.30 -6.91 7.64
N ASN A 251 -6.72 -5.78 7.24
CA ASN A 251 -7.32 -4.86 6.27
C ASN A 251 -7.39 -5.50 4.87
N VAL A 252 -6.31 -6.16 4.42
CA VAL A 252 -6.28 -6.91 3.16
C VAL A 252 -7.25 -8.08 3.21
N ALA A 253 -7.28 -8.85 4.30
CA ALA A 253 -8.25 -9.94 4.46
C ALA A 253 -9.71 -9.44 4.45
N THR A 254 -9.97 -8.19 4.84
CA THR A 254 -11.29 -7.57 4.69
C THR A 254 -11.54 -6.97 3.30
N GLU A 255 -10.55 -6.34 2.66
CA GLU A 255 -10.69 -5.71 1.34
C GLU A 255 -10.82 -6.75 0.21
N GLU A 256 -10.06 -7.85 0.28
CA GLU A 256 -10.11 -8.98 -0.67
C GLU A 256 -11.46 -9.73 -0.64
N SER A 257 -12.25 -9.53 0.43
CA SER A 257 -13.63 -10.05 0.53
C SER A 257 -14.70 -9.11 -0.05
N THR A 258 -14.34 -7.88 -0.42
CA THR A 258 -15.30 -6.85 -0.87
C THR A 258 -15.13 -6.38 -2.31
N ASP A 259 -14.02 -6.71 -2.96
CA ASP A 259 -13.83 -6.37 -4.37
C ASP A 259 -14.63 -7.33 -5.28
N PRO A 260 -15.42 -6.82 -6.26
CA PRO A 260 -16.24 -7.68 -7.11
C PRO A 260 -15.44 -8.56 -8.09
N LEU A 261 -14.15 -8.27 -8.27
CA LEU A 261 -13.21 -8.96 -9.16
C LEU A 261 -11.82 -8.96 -8.51
N CYS A 262 -11.19 -10.13 -8.35
CA CYS A 262 -9.82 -10.28 -7.83
C CYS A 262 -8.81 -10.59 -8.95
N GLU A 263 -7.51 -10.59 -8.63
CA GLU A 263 -6.46 -10.96 -9.60
C GLU A 263 -6.63 -12.41 -10.13
N ASP A 264 -7.08 -13.33 -9.27
CA ASP A 264 -7.34 -14.73 -9.63
C ASP A 264 -8.44 -14.87 -10.70
N ASP A 265 -9.41 -13.94 -10.76
CA ASP A 265 -10.46 -13.94 -11.79
C ASP A 265 -9.90 -13.62 -13.19
N PHE A 266 -8.88 -12.77 -13.26
CA PHE A 266 -8.19 -12.45 -14.51
C PHE A 266 -7.31 -13.61 -14.97
N ASP A 267 -6.63 -14.28 -14.04
CA ASP A 267 -5.84 -15.48 -14.34
C ASP A 267 -6.74 -16.63 -14.83
N MET A 268 -7.90 -16.86 -14.17
CA MET A 268 -8.92 -17.82 -14.61
C MET A 268 -9.45 -17.50 -16.03
N PHE A 269 -9.64 -16.22 -16.34
CA PHE A 269 -10.05 -15.78 -17.67
C PHE A 269 -9.01 -16.16 -18.73
N TYR A 270 -7.72 -15.87 -18.50
CA TYR A 270 -6.66 -16.19 -19.46
C TYR A 270 -6.40 -17.70 -19.58
N GLU A 271 -6.51 -18.46 -18.49
CA GLU A 271 -6.42 -19.91 -18.52
C GLU A 271 -7.55 -20.52 -19.39
N THR A 272 -8.77 -20.01 -19.22
CA THR A 272 -9.91 -20.43 -20.04
C THR A 272 -9.74 -19.96 -21.49
N TRP A 273 -9.24 -18.75 -21.71
CA TRP A 273 -8.94 -18.21 -23.05
C TRP A 273 -7.96 -19.07 -23.83
N GLY A 274 -6.88 -19.55 -23.18
CA GLY A 274 -5.89 -20.41 -23.80
C GLY A 274 -6.46 -21.72 -24.36
N LYS A 275 -7.62 -22.18 -23.88
CA LYS A 275 -8.33 -23.35 -24.43
C LYS A 275 -9.02 -23.05 -25.78
N PHE A 276 -9.39 -21.79 -26.02
CA PHE A 276 -10.06 -21.32 -27.24
C PHE A 276 -9.09 -20.66 -28.23
N ASP A 277 -7.93 -20.18 -27.77
CA ASP A 277 -6.85 -19.62 -28.59
C ASP A 277 -5.47 -20.22 -28.22
N PRO A 278 -5.20 -21.50 -28.57
CA PRO A 278 -3.95 -22.17 -28.22
C PRO A 278 -2.70 -21.55 -28.87
N LEU A 279 -2.90 -20.76 -29.92
CA LEU A 279 -1.84 -20.11 -30.70
C LEU A 279 -1.56 -18.67 -30.23
N ALA A 280 -2.23 -18.21 -29.17
CA ALA A 280 -2.09 -16.85 -28.63
C ALA A 280 -2.25 -15.76 -29.69
N THR A 281 -3.23 -15.93 -30.58
CA THR A 281 -3.54 -14.96 -31.64
C THR A 281 -4.26 -13.72 -31.11
N GLU A 282 -4.75 -13.75 -29.86
CA GLU A 282 -5.55 -12.71 -29.19
C GLU A 282 -6.98 -12.58 -29.77
N PHE A 283 -7.41 -13.49 -30.65
CA PHE A 283 -8.71 -13.45 -31.30
C PHE A 283 -9.48 -14.77 -31.18
N ILE A 284 -10.80 -14.67 -31.05
CA ILE A 284 -11.72 -15.81 -31.23
C ILE A 284 -12.78 -15.47 -32.28
N ASP A 285 -13.30 -16.50 -32.95
CA ASP A 285 -14.43 -16.35 -33.86
C ASP A 285 -15.73 -16.05 -33.08
N TYR A 286 -16.60 -15.20 -33.63
CA TYR A 286 -17.87 -14.81 -33.02
C TYR A 286 -18.75 -16.01 -32.66
N SER A 287 -18.68 -17.10 -33.44
CA SER A 287 -19.41 -18.33 -33.16
C SER A 287 -19.00 -19.00 -31.84
N ALA A 288 -17.75 -18.84 -31.41
CA ALA A 288 -17.23 -19.45 -30.19
C ALA A 288 -17.51 -18.61 -28.92
N LEU A 289 -17.93 -17.35 -29.07
CA LEU A 289 -18.16 -16.44 -27.95
C LEU A 289 -19.18 -16.96 -26.93
N SER A 290 -20.26 -17.60 -27.41
CA SER A 290 -21.30 -18.16 -26.54
C SER A 290 -20.77 -19.33 -25.70
N ASP A 291 -19.91 -20.17 -26.27
CA ASP A 291 -19.29 -21.31 -25.59
C ASP A 291 -18.23 -20.84 -24.60
N PHE A 292 -17.40 -19.86 -24.99
CA PHE A 292 -16.40 -19.24 -24.13
C PHE A 292 -17.02 -18.60 -22.89
N ALA A 293 -18.09 -17.81 -23.07
CA ALA A 293 -18.72 -17.08 -21.98
C ALA A 293 -19.37 -18.01 -20.92
N ASP A 294 -19.82 -19.21 -21.33
CA ASP A 294 -20.38 -20.22 -20.43
C ASP A 294 -19.29 -21.04 -19.71
N ALA A 295 -18.09 -21.14 -20.30
CA ALA A 295 -16.96 -21.91 -19.77
C ALA A 295 -16.19 -21.19 -18.65
N LEU A 296 -16.36 -19.86 -18.51
CA LEU A 296 -15.77 -19.09 -17.41
C LEU A 296 -16.40 -19.46 -16.05
N ALA A 297 -15.67 -19.24 -14.96
CA ALA A 297 -16.20 -19.35 -13.60
C ALA A 297 -16.89 -18.04 -13.15
N GLU A 298 -17.71 -18.11 -12.10
CA GLU A 298 -18.21 -16.90 -11.44
C GLU A 298 -17.02 -16.10 -10.89
N PRO A 299 -17.05 -14.75 -10.94
CA PRO A 299 -18.16 -13.86 -11.32
C PRO A 299 -18.26 -13.51 -12.83
N LEU A 300 -17.28 -13.88 -13.64
CA LEU A 300 -17.22 -13.51 -15.07
C LEU A 300 -18.12 -14.38 -15.98
N ARG A 301 -18.60 -15.53 -15.49
CA ARG A 301 -19.45 -16.46 -16.24
C ARG A 301 -20.75 -15.85 -16.78
N ILE A 302 -21.09 -16.17 -18.03
CA ILE A 302 -22.39 -15.88 -18.64
C ILE A 302 -23.07 -17.20 -19.04
N PRO A 303 -23.93 -17.76 -18.19
CA PRO A 303 -24.54 -19.07 -18.44
C PRO A 303 -25.48 -19.02 -19.64
N LYS A 304 -25.58 -20.13 -20.38
CA LYS A 304 -26.53 -20.24 -21.49
C LYS A 304 -27.98 -20.30 -20.99
N PRO A 305 -28.93 -19.69 -21.71
CA PRO A 305 -28.80 -19.01 -23.01
C PRO A 305 -28.28 -17.56 -22.88
N ASN A 306 -27.09 -17.29 -23.44
CA ASN A 306 -26.35 -16.03 -23.26
C ASN A 306 -26.38 -15.10 -24.49
N ASN A 307 -26.99 -15.53 -25.61
CA ASN A 307 -26.97 -14.80 -26.88
C ASN A 307 -27.50 -13.37 -26.78
N ILE A 308 -28.60 -13.13 -26.05
CA ILE A 308 -29.20 -11.80 -25.94
C ILE A 308 -28.28 -10.86 -25.17
N GLN A 309 -27.67 -11.36 -24.09
CA GLN A 309 -26.77 -10.58 -23.24
C GLN A 309 -25.48 -10.23 -23.99
N LEU A 310 -24.90 -11.19 -24.72
CA LEU A 310 -23.71 -10.96 -25.55
C LEU A 310 -23.97 -9.98 -26.72
N ILE A 311 -25.16 -10.00 -27.32
CA ILE A 311 -25.55 -9.01 -28.34
C ILE A 311 -25.72 -7.63 -27.71
N SER A 312 -26.28 -7.54 -26.51
CA SER A 312 -26.47 -6.26 -25.81
C SER A 312 -25.16 -5.60 -25.35
N MET A 313 -24.07 -6.35 -25.25
CA MET A 313 -22.74 -5.82 -24.91
C MET A 313 -22.05 -5.08 -26.06
N ASP A 314 -22.56 -5.18 -27.30
CA ASP A 314 -22.08 -4.48 -28.49
C ASP A 314 -20.55 -4.57 -28.72
N LEU A 315 -20.02 -5.80 -28.70
CA LEU A 315 -18.60 -6.05 -28.90
C LEU A 315 -18.15 -5.69 -30.33
N PRO A 316 -16.97 -5.06 -30.49
CA PRO A 316 -16.42 -4.74 -31.80
C PRO A 316 -15.98 -6.01 -32.55
N LEU A 317 -16.29 -6.06 -33.85
CA LEU A 317 -15.90 -7.14 -34.76
C LEU A 317 -14.80 -6.68 -35.72
N VAL A 318 -13.79 -7.53 -35.87
CA VAL A 318 -12.67 -7.39 -36.81
C VAL A 318 -12.92 -8.24 -38.06
N SER A 319 -12.16 -8.01 -39.14
CA SER A 319 -12.21 -8.78 -40.39
C SER A 319 -12.28 -10.29 -40.15
N GLY A 320 -13.31 -10.94 -40.71
CA GLY A 320 -13.51 -12.38 -40.58
C GLY A 320 -14.39 -12.82 -39.40
N ASP A 321 -15.28 -11.96 -38.90
CA ASP A 321 -16.18 -12.24 -37.77
C ASP A 321 -15.42 -12.63 -36.48
N LYS A 322 -14.26 -11.99 -36.23
CA LYS A 322 -13.42 -12.21 -35.05
C LYS A 322 -13.55 -11.11 -34.01
N ILE A 323 -13.41 -11.47 -32.74
CA ILE A 323 -13.42 -10.55 -31.60
C ILE A 323 -12.09 -10.65 -30.87
N HIS A 324 -11.59 -9.51 -30.41
CA HIS A 324 -10.34 -9.41 -29.67
C HIS A 324 -10.53 -9.71 -28.18
N CYS A 325 -9.55 -10.40 -27.58
CA CYS A 325 -9.54 -10.82 -26.18
C CYS A 325 -9.85 -9.68 -25.19
N LEU A 326 -9.17 -8.54 -25.36
CA LEU A 326 -9.30 -7.39 -24.47
C LEU A 326 -10.72 -6.79 -24.48
N ASP A 327 -11.39 -6.79 -25.65
CA ASP A 327 -12.73 -6.22 -25.77
C ASP A 327 -13.75 -7.06 -25.00
N ILE A 328 -13.56 -8.39 -24.99
CA ILE A 328 -14.38 -9.33 -24.21
C ILE A 328 -14.11 -9.15 -22.72
N LEU A 329 -12.83 -9.07 -22.31
CA LEU A 329 -12.45 -8.88 -20.91
C LEU A 329 -12.99 -7.57 -20.34
N LEU A 330 -12.90 -6.48 -21.09
CA LEU A 330 -13.44 -5.18 -20.71
C LEU A 330 -14.97 -5.22 -20.61
N ALA A 331 -15.66 -5.85 -21.56
CA ALA A 331 -17.12 -5.94 -21.51
C ALA A 331 -17.62 -6.78 -20.32
N PHE A 332 -16.94 -7.89 -20.01
CA PHE A 332 -17.36 -8.79 -18.94
C PHE A 332 -17.04 -8.20 -17.56
N SER A 333 -15.87 -7.57 -17.41
CA SER A 333 -15.53 -6.83 -16.17
C SER A 333 -16.47 -5.65 -15.94
N LYS A 334 -16.85 -4.90 -16.99
CA LYS A 334 -17.86 -3.83 -16.90
C LYS A 334 -19.20 -4.32 -16.37
N ARG A 335 -19.61 -5.52 -16.80
CA ARG A 335 -20.86 -6.13 -16.34
C ARG A 335 -20.83 -6.42 -14.84
N VAL A 336 -19.73 -6.97 -14.34
CA VAL A 336 -19.60 -7.35 -12.92
C VAL A 336 -19.45 -6.12 -12.02
N LEU A 337 -18.71 -5.11 -12.47
CA LEU A 337 -18.44 -3.88 -11.70
C LEU A 337 -19.58 -2.84 -11.75
N GLY A 338 -20.49 -2.93 -12.73
CA GLY A 338 -21.59 -1.98 -12.92
C GLY A 338 -21.16 -0.63 -13.53
N GLU A 339 -22.09 0.32 -13.66
CA GLU A 339 -21.83 1.70 -14.12
C GLU A 339 -21.16 2.56 -13.04
N CYS A 340 -20.11 2.06 -12.41
CA CYS A 340 -19.34 2.88 -11.47
C CYS A 340 -18.43 3.83 -12.27
N GLY A 341 -18.40 5.12 -11.91
CA GLY A 341 -17.66 6.17 -12.63
C GLY A 341 -16.13 5.97 -12.71
N ASP A 342 -15.58 4.96 -12.03
CA ASP A 342 -14.16 4.56 -12.11
C ASP A 342 -13.84 3.62 -13.29
N PHE A 343 -14.85 3.13 -14.04
CA PHE A 343 -14.61 2.20 -15.16
C PHE A 343 -13.80 2.83 -16.29
N ASP A 344 -13.99 4.12 -16.59
CA ASP A 344 -13.20 4.83 -17.61
C ASP A 344 -11.73 4.96 -17.20
N ARG A 345 -11.46 5.01 -15.90
CA ARG A 345 -10.10 5.08 -15.34
C ARG A 345 -9.42 3.72 -15.35
N LEU A 346 -10.15 2.64 -15.05
CA LEU A 346 -9.70 1.26 -15.18
C LEU A 346 -9.40 0.91 -16.65
N LYS A 347 -10.29 1.32 -17.56
CA LYS A 347 -10.11 1.16 -19.00
C LYS A 347 -8.84 1.82 -19.50
N LEU A 348 -8.57 3.08 -19.10
CA LEU A 348 -7.34 3.79 -19.44
C LEU A 348 -6.09 3.10 -18.85
N LEU A 349 -6.15 2.60 -17.62
CA LEU A 349 -5.02 1.90 -16.99
C LEU A 349 -4.70 0.55 -17.66
N ILE A 350 -5.73 -0.21 -18.04
CA ILE A 350 -5.58 -1.49 -18.73
C ILE A 350 -5.08 -1.24 -20.16
N GLU A 351 -5.64 -0.26 -20.88
CA GLU A 351 -5.17 0.15 -22.21
C GLU A 351 -3.71 0.65 -22.17
N GLU A 352 -3.32 1.48 -21.19
CA GLU A 352 -1.96 1.99 -21.05
C GLU A 352 -0.95 0.87 -20.74
N LYS A 353 -1.27 -0.04 -19.80
CA LYS A 353 -0.41 -1.19 -19.50
C LYS A 353 -0.29 -2.16 -20.68
N PHE A 354 -1.37 -2.37 -21.44
CA PHE A 354 -1.35 -3.22 -22.64
C PHE A 354 -0.57 -2.60 -23.80
N VAL A 355 -0.74 -1.29 -24.05
CA VAL A 355 -0.03 -0.56 -25.11
C VAL A 355 1.47 -0.50 -24.84
N VAL A 356 1.88 -0.40 -23.56
CA VAL A 356 3.29 -0.45 -23.17
C VAL A 356 3.88 -1.86 -23.32
N ALA A 357 3.09 -2.91 -23.07
CA ALA A 357 3.53 -4.30 -23.22
C ALA A 357 3.60 -4.78 -24.67
N ASN A 358 2.81 -4.19 -25.59
CA ASN A 358 2.75 -4.63 -26.98
C ASN A 358 2.76 -3.43 -27.99
N PRO A 359 3.94 -2.86 -28.30
CA PRO A 359 4.08 -1.63 -29.10
C PRO A 359 3.65 -1.73 -30.58
N SER A 360 3.41 -2.94 -31.11
CA SER A 360 3.19 -3.16 -32.55
C SER A 360 1.76 -2.94 -33.05
N LYS A 361 0.84 -2.41 -32.23
CA LYS A 361 -0.57 -2.27 -32.63
C LYS A 361 -0.88 -0.92 -33.30
N ASN A 362 -0.35 -0.72 -34.50
CA ASN A 362 -0.95 0.21 -35.46
C ASN A 362 -2.12 -0.48 -36.18
N SER A 363 -3.30 0.16 -36.11
CA SER A 363 -4.49 -0.07 -36.94
C SER A 363 -5.25 -1.39 -36.80
N HIS A 364 -6.22 -1.45 -35.87
CA HIS A 364 -7.39 -2.30 -36.05
C HIS A 364 -8.63 -1.41 -35.97
N ARG A 365 -9.08 -0.89 -37.12
CA ARG A 365 -10.37 -0.18 -37.17
C ARG A 365 -11.48 -1.23 -37.07
N PRO A 366 -12.37 -1.16 -36.06
CA PRO A 366 -13.52 -2.04 -36.02
C PRO A 366 -14.36 -1.84 -37.29
N ILE A 367 -14.68 -2.93 -37.98
CA ILE A 367 -15.40 -2.89 -39.26
C ILE A 367 -16.92 -3.03 -39.02
N SER A 368 -17.31 -3.73 -37.95
CA SER A 368 -18.70 -3.94 -37.55
C SER A 368 -18.80 -4.18 -36.04
N SER A 369 -20.01 -4.33 -35.51
CA SER A 369 -20.27 -4.70 -34.10
C SER A 369 -21.23 -5.87 -34.03
N THR A 370 -21.29 -6.59 -32.90
CA THR A 370 -22.19 -7.74 -32.73
C THR A 370 -23.66 -7.35 -32.95
N LEU A 371 -24.06 -6.14 -32.55
CA LEU A 371 -25.40 -5.61 -32.79
C LEU A 371 -25.66 -5.32 -34.27
N LYS A 372 -24.72 -4.66 -34.95
CA LYS A 372 -24.82 -4.38 -36.40
C LYS A 372 -24.87 -5.67 -37.22
N ARG A 373 -24.09 -6.70 -36.84
CA ARG A 373 -24.12 -8.02 -37.49
C ARG A 373 -25.47 -8.70 -37.34
N LYS A 374 -26.08 -8.63 -36.15
CA LYS A 374 -27.42 -9.17 -35.92
C LYS A 374 -28.47 -8.44 -36.76
N GLN A 375 -28.36 -7.12 -36.89
CA GLN A 375 -29.23 -6.33 -37.74
C GLN A 375 -29.12 -6.76 -39.22
N GLU A 376 -27.89 -6.97 -39.73
CA GLU A 376 -27.65 -7.45 -41.08
C GLU A 376 -28.27 -8.83 -41.34
N GLU A 377 -28.15 -9.77 -40.39
CA GLU A 377 -28.79 -11.09 -40.49
C GLU A 377 -30.32 -10.98 -40.58
N VAL A 378 -30.92 -10.16 -39.70
CA VAL A 378 -32.37 -9.96 -39.66
C VAL A 378 -32.84 -9.29 -40.96
N SER A 379 -32.13 -8.26 -41.43
CA SER A 379 -32.40 -7.61 -42.72
C SER A 379 -32.28 -8.61 -43.88
N ALA A 380 -31.26 -9.46 -43.90
CA ALA A 380 -31.08 -10.49 -44.92
C ALA A 380 -32.25 -11.49 -44.91
N VAL A 381 -32.71 -11.94 -43.74
CA VAL A 381 -33.88 -12.84 -43.63
C VAL A 381 -35.15 -12.18 -44.13
N ILE A 382 -35.38 -10.90 -43.80
CA ILE A 382 -36.55 -10.14 -44.29
C ILE A 382 -36.52 -10.01 -45.81
N ILE A 383 -35.37 -9.64 -46.39
CA ILE A 383 -35.19 -9.51 -47.84
C ILE A 383 -35.38 -10.86 -48.52
N GLN A 384 -34.77 -11.93 -48.01
CA GLN A 384 -34.93 -13.28 -48.55
C GLN A 384 -36.39 -13.74 -48.47
N ARG A 385 -37.09 -13.45 -47.38
CA ARG A 385 -38.51 -13.78 -47.22
C ARG A 385 -39.39 -13.00 -48.20
N ALA A 386 -39.11 -11.71 -48.40
CA ALA A 386 -39.79 -10.88 -49.39
C ALA A 386 -39.54 -11.37 -50.82
N PHE A 387 -38.28 -11.70 -51.15
CA PHE A 387 -37.89 -12.22 -52.45
C PHE A 387 -38.53 -13.59 -52.74
N ARG A 388 -38.56 -14.49 -51.76
CA ARG A 388 -39.26 -15.78 -51.87
C ARG A 388 -40.77 -15.58 -52.12
N ARG A 389 -41.41 -14.65 -51.41
CA ARG A 389 -42.83 -14.31 -51.65
C ARG A 389 -43.04 -13.74 -53.05
N TYR A 390 -42.16 -12.84 -53.50
CA TYR A 390 -42.19 -12.29 -54.85
C TYR A 390 -42.07 -13.38 -55.92
N LEU A 391 -41.12 -14.32 -55.77
CA LEU A 391 -40.95 -15.44 -56.70
C LEU A 391 -42.20 -16.33 -56.76
N ILE A 392 -42.84 -16.62 -55.61
CA ILE A 392 -44.09 -17.38 -55.55
C ILE A 392 -45.20 -16.61 -56.28
N GLN A 393 -45.35 -15.31 -56.03
CA GLN A 393 -46.39 -14.49 -56.64
C GLN A 393 -46.21 -14.33 -58.16
N ARG A 394 -44.96 -14.19 -58.63
CA ARG A 394 -44.61 -14.19 -60.05
C ARG A 394 -44.89 -15.55 -60.70
N SER A 395 -44.61 -16.66 -60.00
CA SER A 395 -44.94 -17.99 -60.51
C SER A 395 -46.44 -18.13 -60.71
N PHE A 396 -47.27 -17.69 -59.75
CA PHE A 396 -48.73 -17.70 -59.88
C PHE A 396 -49.27 -16.82 -61.02
N GLN A 397 -48.70 -15.63 -61.25
CA GLN A 397 -49.07 -14.78 -62.39
C GLN A 397 -48.69 -15.40 -63.74
N THR A 398 -47.56 -16.12 -63.81
CA THR A 398 -47.14 -16.81 -65.02
C THR A 398 -48.03 -18.03 -65.31
N THR A 399 -48.43 -18.76 -64.26
CA THR A 399 -49.37 -19.89 -64.37
C THR A 399 -50.79 -19.42 -64.71
N SER A 400 -51.25 -18.27 -64.22
CA SER A 400 -52.56 -17.71 -64.57
C SER A 400 -52.62 -17.19 -66.02
N PHE A 401 -51.52 -16.63 -66.54
CA PHE A 401 -51.38 -16.28 -67.96
C PHE A 401 -51.40 -17.52 -68.86
N LEU A 402 -50.71 -18.59 -68.47
CA LEU A 402 -50.68 -19.86 -69.22
C LEU A 402 -52.00 -20.64 -69.12
N CYS A 403 -52.68 -20.61 -67.98
CA CYS A 403 -54.02 -21.20 -67.82
C CYS A 403 -55.09 -20.45 -68.63
N ARG A 404 -54.91 -19.15 -68.93
CA ARG A 404 -55.84 -18.42 -69.81
C ARG A 404 -55.70 -18.83 -71.28
N HIS A 405 -54.59 -19.46 -71.67
CA HIS A 405 -54.38 -20.08 -72.99
C HIS A 405 -54.77 -21.57 -73.06
N ARG A 406 -55.38 -22.11 -72.00
CA ARG A 406 -55.80 -23.52 -71.86
C ARG A 406 -57.09 -23.82 -72.62
N HIS A 407 -57.11 -23.54 -73.93
CA HIS A 407 -58.19 -24.04 -74.77
C HIS A 407 -57.76 -24.85 -75.99
N ASN A 408 -56.47 -25.16 -76.18
CA ASN A 408 -56.06 -26.07 -77.25
C ASN A 408 -54.86 -26.98 -76.90
N SER A 409 -55.10 -28.28 -77.05
CA SER A 409 -54.18 -29.43 -77.08
C SER A 409 -53.77 -30.08 -75.75
N ALA A 410 -53.99 -31.39 -75.67
CA ALA A 410 -53.80 -32.28 -74.52
C ALA A 410 -52.38 -32.85 -74.39
N VAL A 411 -51.39 -32.34 -75.14
CA VAL A 411 -50.01 -32.89 -75.15
C VAL A 411 -49.06 -32.14 -74.20
N PHE A 412 -49.53 -31.11 -73.50
CA PHE A 412 -48.69 -30.27 -72.62
C PHE A 412 -48.74 -30.62 -71.13
N GLY A 413 -49.53 -31.62 -70.71
CA GLY A 413 -49.76 -31.96 -69.30
C GLY A 413 -48.53 -32.49 -68.55
N GLU A 414 -47.75 -33.36 -69.17
CA GLU A 414 -46.62 -34.04 -68.50
C GLU A 414 -45.43 -33.10 -68.26
N LYS A 415 -45.09 -32.25 -69.24
CA LYS A 415 -43.96 -31.30 -69.13
C LYS A 415 -44.17 -30.22 -68.07
N ILE A 416 -45.43 -29.93 -67.72
CA ILE A 416 -45.82 -28.94 -66.71
C ILE A 416 -45.70 -29.53 -65.29
N GLN A 417 -46.10 -30.79 -65.11
CA GLN A 417 -45.98 -31.48 -63.82
C GLN A 417 -44.51 -31.73 -63.45
N GLU A 418 -43.66 -31.96 -64.45
CA GLU A 418 -42.21 -32.12 -64.28
C GLU A 418 -41.50 -30.82 -63.88
N LYS A 419 -41.85 -29.69 -64.50
CA LYS A 419 -41.32 -28.36 -64.10
C LYS A 419 -41.80 -27.92 -62.72
N GLN A 420 -43.04 -28.22 -62.34
CA GLN A 420 -43.53 -27.97 -60.99
C GLN A 420 -42.83 -28.86 -59.95
N ARG A 421 -42.60 -30.15 -60.23
CA ARG A 421 -41.77 -31.02 -59.37
C ARG A 421 -40.35 -30.51 -59.24
N LEU A 422 -39.74 -30.02 -60.32
CA LEU A 422 -38.38 -29.47 -60.30
C LEU A 422 -38.29 -28.22 -59.42
N ILE A 423 -39.24 -27.29 -59.54
CA ILE A 423 -39.27 -26.08 -58.71
C ILE A 423 -39.53 -26.42 -57.24
N VAL A 424 -40.44 -27.36 -56.96
CA VAL A 424 -40.69 -27.86 -55.59
C VAL A 424 -39.46 -28.59 -55.04
N SER A 425 -38.74 -29.36 -55.85
CA SER A 425 -37.50 -30.04 -55.44
C SER A 425 -36.37 -29.05 -55.15
N MET A 426 -36.20 -28.01 -55.97
CA MET A 426 -35.18 -26.97 -55.73
C MET A 426 -35.53 -26.08 -54.52
N LEU A 427 -36.82 -25.91 -54.21
CA LEU A 427 -37.27 -25.25 -52.97
C LEU A 427 -37.03 -26.14 -51.73
N ASN A 428 -37.24 -27.45 -51.84
CA ASN A 428 -37.00 -28.40 -50.75
C ASN A 428 -35.50 -28.64 -50.48
N GLU A 429 -34.68 -28.78 -51.51
CA GLU A 429 -33.23 -28.94 -51.37
C GLU A 429 -32.56 -27.71 -50.73
N ARG A 430 -33.08 -26.51 -51.00
CA ARG A 430 -32.59 -25.27 -50.36
C ARG A 430 -33.17 -25.02 -48.97
N SER A 431 -34.27 -25.68 -48.61
CA SER A 431 -34.84 -25.61 -47.25
C SER A 431 -34.26 -26.68 -46.31
N GLY A 432 -33.75 -27.80 -46.84
CA GLY A 432 -33.20 -28.92 -46.05
C GLY A 432 -31.79 -28.71 -45.49
N ARG A 433 -31.06 -27.66 -45.88
CA ARG A 433 -29.78 -27.29 -45.27
C ARG A 433 -29.97 -26.30 -44.13
N LYS A 434 -30.44 -26.77 -42.98
CA LYS A 434 -30.14 -26.14 -41.69
C LYS A 434 -30.06 -27.18 -40.57
N ILE A 435 -28.86 -27.24 -39.98
CA ILE A 435 -28.52 -27.62 -38.60
C ILE A 435 -28.47 -29.14 -38.32
N ASN A 436 -27.32 -29.75 -38.61
CA ASN A 436 -26.84 -30.87 -37.82
C ASN A 436 -25.77 -30.35 -36.85
N LYS A 437 -26.07 -30.48 -35.55
CA LYS A 437 -25.13 -30.37 -34.44
C LYS A 437 -23.97 -31.34 -34.66
N SER A 438 -22.73 -30.87 -34.52
CA SER A 438 -21.56 -31.73 -34.38
C SER A 438 -21.01 -31.60 -32.96
N GLN A 439 -21.17 -32.67 -32.18
CA GLN A 439 -20.24 -33.03 -31.10
C GLN A 439 -19.59 -34.38 -31.44
N PRO A 440 -18.40 -34.66 -30.88
CA PRO A 440 -17.35 -35.44 -31.56
C PRO A 440 -17.20 -36.85 -31.02
N VAL A 441 -16.76 -37.80 -31.85
CA VAL A 441 -16.04 -39.01 -31.42
C VAL A 441 -15.01 -39.43 -32.48
N SER A 442 -13.75 -39.19 -32.13
CA SER A 442 -12.59 -40.09 -32.12
C SER A 442 -12.28 -41.07 -33.27
N SER A 443 -10.99 -41.04 -33.59
CA SER A 443 -10.10 -42.14 -34.01
C SER A 443 -10.30 -42.78 -35.38
N THR A 444 -9.36 -42.50 -36.29
CA THR A 444 -8.95 -43.47 -37.30
C THR A 444 -7.43 -43.59 -37.34
N SER A 445 -7.04 -44.82 -37.07
CA SER A 445 -5.76 -45.48 -37.28
C SER A 445 -5.02 -45.11 -38.58
N LEU A 446 -3.70 -45.00 -38.45
CA LEU A 446 -2.72 -45.13 -39.53
C LEU A 446 -2.03 -46.50 -39.36
N PRO A 447 -1.91 -47.32 -40.41
CA PRO A 447 -0.92 -48.37 -40.47
C PRO A 447 0.23 -47.95 -41.39
N LEU A 448 1.48 -48.17 -40.96
CA LEU A 448 2.50 -48.81 -41.78
C LEU A 448 3.72 -49.19 -40.92
N LEU A 449 4.30 -50.31 -41.32
CA LEU A 449 5.16 -51.27 -40.64
C LEU A 449 6.67 -50.94 -40.79
N TYR A 450 7.48 -51.71 -40.05
CA TYR A 450 8.95 -51.92 -40.02
C TYR A 450 9.63 -51.28 -38.80
N ASP A 451 9.82 -51.98 -37.67
CA ASP A 451 10.64 -53.18 -37.36
C ASP A 451 12.12 -52.87 -37.06
N ALA A 452 12.64 -53.64 -36.10
CA ALA A 452 14.03 -53.85 -35.71
C ALA A 452 14.68 -53.03 -34.57
N THR A 453 14.53 -53.60 -33.37
CA THR A 453 15.60 -54.08 -32.46
C THR A 453 16.57 -53.15 -31.72
N ALA A 454 16.68 -53.45 -30.41
CA ALA A 454 17.84 -53.40 -29.51
C ALA A 454 18.42 -52.00 -29.20
N LYS A 455 18.51 -51.56 -27.95
CA LYS A 455 19.00 -52.23 -26.74
C LYS A 455 18.49 -51.48 -25.51
#